data_AF-A0A843I3G6-F1
#
_entry.id   AF-A0A843I3G6-F1
#
_cell.length_a   1.000
_cell.length_b   1.000
_cell.length_c   1.000
_cell.angle_alpha   90.00
_cell.angle_beta   90.00
_cell.angle_gamma   90.00
#
_symmetry.space_group_name_H-M   'P 1'
#
loop_
_entity.id
_entity.type
_entity.pdbx_description
1 polymer ?
#
loop_
_entity_poly.entity_id
_entity_poly.type
_entity_poly.pdbx_seq_one_letter_code
_entity_poly.pdbx_strand_id
1 'polypeptide(L)'
;AEPLPAPLLNRLTVLNVEPPTVDEWCEYMDRKYGDSWERAVCEFLKESPSFLFEPPREPEGLEPYPTPRSWTRLAVQLRILGDGREEDMVAEIIYGNVGKSTGSKFLNFYTSRVPREFFRKTARAVEEVRH
;
A
#
# COMPACT_ATOMS: atom_id res chain seq x y z
N ALA A 1 -18.36 -8.95 7.81
CA ALA A 1 -19.04 -9.66 6.70
C ALA A 1 -20.26 -10.33 7.29
N GLU A 2 -21.43 -10.15 6.67
CA GLU A 2 -22.65 -10.85 7.08
C GLU A 2 -22.64 -12.27 6.51
N PRO A 3 -22.95 -13.31 7.31
CA PRO A 3 -23.03 -14.68 6.82
C PRO A 3 -24.16 -14.82 5.80
N LEU A 4 -23.92 -15.62 4.75
CA LEU A 4 -24.93 -15.88 3.73
C LEU A 4 -26.07 -16.74 4.33
N PRO A 5 -27.35 -16.44 4.01
CA PRO A 5 -28.47 -17.27 4.44
C PRO A 5 -28.35 -18.72 3.95
N ALA A 6 -28.69 -19.70 4.79
CA ALA A 6 -28.58 -21.13 4.46
C ALA A 6 -29.25 -21.55 3.13
N PRO A 7 -30.45 -21.04 2.75
CA PRO A 7 -31.04 -21.36 1.46
C PRO A 7 -30.21 -20.88 0.26
N LEU A 8 -29.42 -19.82 0.42
CA LEU A 8 -28.52 -19.33 -0.63
C LEU A 8 -27.28 -20.22 -0.75
N LEU A 9 -26.74 -20.70 0.38
CA LEU A 9 -25.59 -21.61 0.39
C LEU A 9 -25.84 -22.88 -0.43
N ASN A 10 -27.05 -23.45 -0.38
CA ASN A 10 -27.42 -24.62 -1.18
C ASN A 10 -27.64 -24.34 -2.69
N ARG A 11 -27.46 -23.09 -3.14
CA ARG A 11 -27.63 -22.67 -4.54
C ARG A 11 -26.37 -22.09 -5.15
N LEU A 12 -25.28 -22.02 -4.39
CA LEU A 12 -24.00 -21.45 -4.82
C LEU A 12 -22.89 -22.48 -4.64
N THR A 13 -21.88 -22.43 -5.51
CA THR A 13 -20.60 -23.09 -5.23
C THR A 13 -19.75 -22.15 -4.38
N VAL A 14 -19.45 -22.55 -3.14
CA VAL A 14 -18.59 -21.78 -2.24
C VAL A 14 -17.16 -22.27 -2.38
N LEU A 15 -16.27 -21.39 -2.83
CA LEU A 15 -14.84 -21.65 -2.90
C LEU A 15 -14.15 -20.90 -1.75
N ASN A 16 -13.47 -21.64 -0.87
CA ASN A 16 -12.62 -21.05 0.15
C ASN A 16 -11.25 -20.76 -0.47
N VAL A 17 -10.83 -19.51 -0.41
CA VAL A 17 -9.52 -19.07 -0.91
C VAL A 17 -8.67 -18.57 0.24
N GLU A 18 -7.40 -18.96 0.24
CA GLU A 18 -6.42 -18.42 1.15
C GLU A 18 -5.85 -17.11 0.58
N PRO A 19 -5.48 -16.14 1.44
CA PRO A 19 -4.71 -14.99 0.98
C PRO A 19 -3.36 -15.47 0.44
N PRO A 20 -2.78 -14.80 -0.58
CA PRO A 20 -1.47 -15.15 -1.08
C PRO A 20 -0.41 -14.93 -0.01
N THR A 21 0.66 -15.70 -0.08
CA THR A 21 1.91 -15.37 0.62
C THR A 21 2.57 -14.13 0.01
N VAL A 22 3.53 -13.55 0.73
CA VAL A 22 4.30 -12.40 0.21
C VAL A 22 5.06 -12.78 -1.06
N ASP A 23 5.67 -13.97 -1.11
CA ASP A 23 6.42 -14.42 -2.27
C ASP A 23 5.51 -14.60 -3.49
N GLU A 24 4.35 -15.25 -3.35
CA GLU A 24 3.38 -15.37 -4.44
C GLU A 24 2.86 -14.00 -4.92
N TRP A 25 2.67 -13.06 -4.00
CA TRP A 25 2.30 -11.69 -4.37
C TRP A 25 3.43 -10.99 -5.13
N CYS A 26 4.69 -11.10 -4.68
CA CYS A 26 5.83 -10.51 -5.39
C CYS A 26 6.02 -11.13 -6.78
N GLU A 27 5.92 -12.46 -6.91
CA GLU A 27 5.97 -13.17 -8.19
C GLU A 27 4.83 -12.73 -9.12
N TYR A 28 3.63 -12.54 -8.59
CA TYR A 28 2.52 -11.97 -9.35
C TYR A 28 2.86 -10.56 -9.84
N MET A 29 3.43 -9.71 -8.99
CA MET A 29 3.81 -8.34 -9.35
C MET A 29 4.88 -8.33 -10.46
N ASP A 30 5.92 -9.15 -10.33
CA ASP A 30 6.95 -9.31 -11.36
C ASP A 30 6.37 -9.79 -12.70
N ARG A 31 5.55 -10.84 -12.67
CA ARG A 31 4.93 -11.39 -13.89
C ARG A 31 3.97 -10.41 -14.55
N LYS A 32 3.20 -9.65 -13.76
CA LYS A 32 2.12 -8.79 -14.27
C LYS A 32 2.60 -7.40 -14.68
N TYR A 33 3.55 -6.83 -13.93
CA TYR A 33 4.00 -5.44 -14.08
C TYR A 33 5.46 -5.31 -14.51
N GLY A 34 6.27 -6.38 -14.46
CA GLY A 34 7.70 -6.32 -14.81
C GLY A 34 8.42 -5.27 -13.96
N ASP A 35 8.99 -4.26 -14.60
CA ASP A 35 9.68 -3.15 -13.93
C ASP A 35 8.79 -1.90 -13.72
N SER A 36 7.47 -2.06 -13.88
CA SER A 36 6.48 -0.99 -13.74
C SER A 36 5.80 -0.97 -12.36
N TRP A 37 6.53 -1.32 -11.30
CA TRP A 37 6.10 -1.20 -9.91
C TRP A 37 7.30 -0.97 -8.97
N GLU A 38 7.04 -0.46 -7.77
CA GLU A 38 8.05 -0.18 -6.75
C GLU A 38 8.45 -1.44 -5.96
N ARG A 39 9.68 -1.92 -6.18
CA ARG A 39 10.20 -3.17 -5.59
C ARG A 39 10.41 -3.05 -4.07
N ALA A 40 10.64 -1.84 -3.55
CA ALA A 40 10.76 -1.61 -2.11
C ALA A 40 9.53 -2.07 -1.31
N VAL A 41 8.35 -2.11 -1.93
CA VAL A 41 7.13 -2.66 -1.30
C VAL A 41 7.30 -4.16 -1.01
N CYS A 42 7.82 -4.93 -1.96
CA CYS A 42 8.08 -6.36 -1.76
C CYS A 42 9.17 -6.60 -0.71
N GLU A 43 10.24 -5.82 -0.73
CA GLU A 43 11.31 -5.92 0.28
C GLU A 43 10.77 -5.71 1.69
N PHE A 44 9.98 -4.67 1.90
CA PHE A 44 9.33 -4.40 3.18
C PHE A 44 8.44 -5.56 3.64
N LEU A 45 7.61 -6.08 2.74
CA LEU A 45 6.71 -7.18 3.06
C LEU A 45 7.46 -8.49 3.34
N LYS A 46 8.61 -8.72 2.71
CA LYS A 46 9.47 -9.87 3.02
C LYS A 46 10.07 -9.78 4.41
N GLU A 47 10.42 -8.58 4.87
CA GLU A 47 10.92 -8.35 6.23
C GLU A 47 9.80 -8.44 7.28
N SER A 48 8.54 -8.21 6.90
CA SER A 48 7.41 -8.26 7.81
C SER A 48 6.12 -8.76 7.14
N PRO A 49 5.99 -10.08 6.91
CA PRO A 49 4.90 -10.64 6.11
C PRO A 49 3.49 -10.40 6.65
N SER A 50 3.34 -10.20 7.96
CA SER A 50 2.05 -9.89 8.57
C SER A 50 1.41 -8.61 8.02
N PHE A 51 2.20 -7.67 7.49
CA PHE A 51 1.67 -6.44 6.90
C PHE A 51 1.02 -6.63 5.54
N LEU A 52 1.11 -7.80 4.89
CA LEU A 52 0.44 -8.04 3.61
C LEU A 52 -1.09 -7.95 3.74
N PHE A 53 -1.63 -8.41 4.88
CA PHE A 53 -3.06 -8.38 5.17
C PHE A 53 -3.32 -8.16 6.66
N GLU A 54 -3.83 -6.98 7.00
CA GLU A 54 -4.21 -6.62 8.37
C GLU A 54 -5.64 -6.06 8.37
N PRO A 55 -6.66 -6.92 8.50
CA PRO A 55 -8.03 -6.47 8.52
C PRO A 55 -8.28 -5.60 9.76
N PRO A 56 -9.11 -4.55 9.64
CA PRO A 56 -9.45 -3.71 10.78
C PRO A 56 -10.28 -4.50 11.78
N ARG A 57 -10.21 -4.09 13.06
CA ARG A 57 -11.01 -4.71 14.12
C ARG A 57 -12.51 -4.43 13.93
N GLU A 58 -12.83 -3.23 13.47
CA GLU A 58 -14.20 -2.81 13.17
C GLU A 58 -14.47 -2.97 11.67
N PRO A 59 -15.64 -3.48 11.26
CA PRO A 59 -15.96 -3.70 9.85
C PRO A 59 -16.08 -2.41 9.03
N GLU A 60 -16.32 -1.29 9.70
CA GLU A 60 -16.56 0.02 9.12
C GLU A 60 -15.56 1.02 9.71
N GLY A 61 -15.06 1.93 8.88
CA GLY A 61 -14.07 2.92 9.30
C GLY A 61 -13.76 3.91 8.19
N LEU A 62 -13.01 4.97 8.55
CA LEU A 62 -12.59 6.02 7.61
C LEU A 62 -11.17 5.81 7.08
N GLU A 63 -10.42 4.86 7.65
CA GLU A 63 -9.04 4.57 7.24
C GLU A 63 -8.97 3.34 6.33
N PRO A 64 -8.15 3.38 5.28
CA PRO A 64 -7.83 2.18 4.52
C PRO A 64 -6.95 1.25 5.35
N TYR A 65 -6.84 -0.01 4.93
CA TYR A 65 -6.02 -1.01 5.62
C TYR A 65 -5.22 -1.87 4.61
N PRO A 66 -4.16 -2.54 5.08
CA PRO A 66 -3.31 -3.36 4.22
C PRO A 66 -4.05 -4.58 3.67
N THR A 67 -3.98 -4.73 2.34
CA THR A 67 -4.43 -5.90 1.59
C THR A 67 -3.49 -6.10 0.41
N PRO A 68 -3.38 -7.32 -0.17
CA PRO A 68 -2.58 -7.52 -1.38
C PRO A 68 -2.93 -6.52 -2.50
N ARG A 69 -4.21 -6.15 -2.64
CA ARG A 69 -4.67 -5.18 -3.63
C ARG A 69 -4.24 -3.74 -3.33
N SER A 70 -4.31 -3.31 -2.08
CA SER A 70 -3.85 -1.95 -1.72
C SER A 70 -2.33 -1.83 -1.84
N TRP A 71 -1.57 -2.88 -1.51
CA TRP A 71 -0.13 -2.92 -1.79
C TRP A 71 0.20 -2.86 -3.27
N THR A 72 -0.53 -3.59 -4.12
CA THR A 72 -0.38 -3.49 -5.59
C THR A 72 -0.62 -2.07 -6.08
N ARG A 73 -1.69 -1.41 -5.61
CA ARG A 73 -1.98 -0.01 -5.98
C ARG A 73 -0.87 0.93 -5.56
N LEU A 74 -0.44 0.83 -4.30
CA LEU A 74 0.65 1.64 -3.76
C LEU A 74 1.94 1.47 -4.57
N ALA A 75 2.36 0.23 -4.85
CA ALA A 75 3.59 -0.03 -5.57
C ALA A 75 3.58 0.55 -7.00
N VAL A 76 2.45 0.45 -7.69
CA VAL A 76 2.29 1.04 -9.04
C VAL A 76 2.27 2.57 -8.96
N GLN A 77 1.57 3.16 -7.99
CA GLN A 77 1.54 4.61 -7.81
C GLN A 77 2.92 5.20 -7.49
N LEU A 78 3.67 4.58 -6.59
CA LEU A 78 5.04 5.01 -6.28
C LEU A 78 5.95 4.95 -7.51
N ARG A 79 5.79 3.93 -8.35
CA ARG A 79 6.53 3.84 -9.61
C ARG A 79 6.15 4.94 -10.60
N ILE A 80 4.85 5.21 -10.75
CA ILE A 80 4.34 6.26 -11.66
C ILE A 80 4.84 7.65 -11.24
N LEU A 81 4.89 7.93 -9.94
CA LEU A 81 5.43 9.20 -9.44
C LEU A 81 6.89 9.40 -9.85
N GLY A 82 7.67 8.32 -9.96
CA GLY A 82 9.09 8.38 -10.32
C GLY A 82 9.90 9.26 -9.36
N ASP A 83 11.05 9.72 -9.80
CA ASP A 83 11.96 10.53 -8.99
C ASP A 83 11.57 12.02 -8.97
N GLY A 84 12.03 12.75 -7.96
CA GLY A 84 11.70 14.17 -7.78
C GLY A 84 10.29 14.43 -7.26
N ARG A 85 9.69 13.44 -6.59
CA ARG A 85 8.40 13.56 -5.90
C ARG A 85 8.55 14.32 -4.57
N GLU A 86 7.47 14.94 -4.12
CA GLU A 86 7.42 15.61 -2.81
C GLU A 86 7.24 14.56 -1.71
N GLU A 87 8.00 14.68 -0.61
CA GLU A 87 7.98 13.73 0.50
C GLU A 87 6.59 13.64 1.14
N ASP A 88 5.93 14.79 1.34
CA ASP A 88 4.58 14.86 1.91
C ASP A 88 3.55 14.14 1.02
N MET A 89 3.63 14.32 -0.30
CA MET A 89 2.75 13.62 -1.24
C MET A 89 2.96 12.10 -1.19
N VAL A 90 4.20 11.65 -1.05
CA VAL A 90 4.53 10.22 -0.90
C VAL A 90 3.92 9.65 0.38
N ALA A 91 4.04 10.39 1.49
CA ALA A 91 3.43 9.98 2.76
C ALA A 91 1.90 9.84 2.64
N GLU A 92 1.22 10.81 2.04
CA GLU A 92 -0.23 10.77 1.85
C GLU A 92 -0.68 9.61 0.95
N ILE A 93 0.07 9.30 -0.12
CA ILE A 93 -0.23 8.16 -1.00
C ILE A 93 -0.03 6.82 -0.26
N ILE A 94 1.00 6.72 0.57
CA ILE A 94 1.22 5.55 1.42
C ILE A 94 0.05 5.37 2.39
N TYR A 95 -0.29 6.42 3.16
CA TYR A 95 -1.39 6.36 4.13
C TYR A 95 -2.75 6.09 3.48
N GLY A 96 -3.02 6.71 2.32
CA GLY A 96 -4.25 6.53 1.57
C GLY A 96 -4.46 5.13 1.00
N ASN A 97 -3.43 4.28 0.95
CA ASN A 97 -3.56 2.90 0.50
C ASN A 97 -3.57 1.89 1.65
N VAL A 98 -2.69 2.04 2.64
CA VAL A 98 -2.46 1.00 3.67
C VAL A 98 -2.73 1.45 5.10
N GLY A 99 -3.27 2.66 5.27
CA GLY A 99 -3.61 3.24 6.57
C GLY A 99 -2.39 3.82 7.28
N LYS A 100 -2.63 4.63 8.30
CA LYS A 100 -1.55 5.38 8.97
C LYS A 100 -0.63 4.46 9.78
N SER A 101 -1.18 3.49 10.50
CA SER A 101 -0.40 2.58 11.35
C SER A 101 0.64 1.78 10.58
N THR A 102 0.25 1.20 9.44
CA THR A 102 1.14 0.37 8.62
C THR A 102 1.92 1.22 7.63
N GLY A 103 1.28 2.26 7.10
CA GLY A 103 1.92 3.24 6.24
C GLY A 103 3.10 3.95 6.91
N SER A 104 3.04 4.31 8.20
CA SER A 104 4.17 4.98 8.86
C SER A 104 5.39 4.05 9.00
N LYS A 105 5.17 2.74 9.21
CA LYS A 105 6.26 1.75 9.24
C LYS A 105 6.89 1.62 7.86
N PHE A 106 6.07 1.51 6.82
CA PHE A 106 6.55 1.45 5.45
C PHE A 106 7.24 2.74 5.00
N LEU A 107 6.71 3.92 5.35
CA LEU A 107 7.32 5.21 5.02
C LEU A 107 8.71 5.36 5.65
N ASN A 108 8.88 4.96 6.92
CA ASN A 108 10.17 4.95 7.58
C ASN A 108 11.16 4.01 6.88
N PHE A 109 10.72 2.81 6.51
CA PHE A 109 11.52 1.88 5.71
C PHE A 109 11.90 2.50 4.36
N TYR A 110 10.93 3.06 3.64
CA TYR A 110 11.09 3.57 2.28
C TYR A 110 12.04 4.78 2.23
N THR A 111 11.89 5.72 3.14
CA THR A 111 12.77 6.91 3.24
C THR A 111 14.16 6.59 3.77
N SER A 112 14.35 5.47 4.48
CA SER A 112 15.68 5.00 4.88
C SER A 112 16.51 4.46 3.70
N ARG A 113 15.84 4.01 2.63
CA ARG A 113 16.49 3.42 1.42
C ARG A 113 16.52 4.37 0.23
N VAL A 114 15.57 5.28 0.13
CA VAL A 114 15.54 6.32 -0.92
C VAL A 114 16.28 7.56 -0.41
N PRO A 115 17.45 7.90 -0.98
CA PRO A 115 18.20 9.08 -0.55
C PRO A 115 17.37 10.36 -0.68
N ARG A 116 17.57 11.31 0.25
CA ARG A 116 16.78 12.54 0.29
C ARG A 116 16.89 13.38 -0.99
N GLU A 117 17.99 13.28 -1.74
CA GLU A 117 18.16 13.95 -3.03
C GLU A 117 17.19 13.47 -4.13
N PHE A 118 16.55 12.31 -3.97
CA PHE A 118 15.52 11.83 -4.89
C PHE A 118 14.17 12.54 -4.67
N PHE A 119 14.01 13.29 -3.58
CA PHE A 119 12.84 14.10 -3.33
C PHE A 119 13.11 15.55 -3.71
N ARG A 120 12.10 16.23 -4.27
CA ARG A 120 12.22 17.68 -4.46
C ARG A 120 12.21 18.36 -3.09
N LYS A 121 13.15 19.27 -2.86
CA LYS A 121 13.07 20.21 -1.74
C LYS A 121 11.85 21.10 -1.95
N THR A 122 10.90 21.06 -1.03
CA THR A 122 9.80 22.01 -1.02
C THR A 122 10.36 23.40 -0.72
N ALA A 123 10.30 24.31 -1.69
CA ALA A 123 10.31 25.73 -1.37
C ALA A 123 8.93 26.03 -0.77
N ARG A 124 8.86 26.30 0.54
CA ARG A 124 7.62 26.76 1.18
C ARG A 124 7.20 28.08 0.54
N ALA A 125 6.34 28.01 -0.49
CA ALA A 125 5.61 29.15 -1.00
C ALA A 125 4.36 29.39 -0.15
N VAL A 126 4.56 29.77 1.12
CA VAL A 126 3.51 30.36 1.96
C VAL A 126 4.15 31.37 2.92
N GLU A 127 4.73 32.44 2.39
CA GLU A 127 5.07 33.62 3.20
C GLU A 127 4.79 34.99 2.53
N GLU A 128 4.35 35.02 1.26
CA GLU A 128 4.04 36.29 0.57
C GLU A 128 2.54 36.49 0.28
N VAL A 129 1.70 36.23 1.28
CA VAL A 129 0.40 36.92 1.38
C VAL A 129 0.33 37.60 2.75
N ARG A 130 1.27 38.52 2.96
CA ARG A 130 1.19 39.59 3.95
C ARG A 130 1.55 40.89 3.24
N HIS A 131 0.57 41.49 2.60
CA HIS A 131 0.49 42.94 2.40
C HIS A 131 -0.96 43.37 2.56
#